data_AF-A0A8S3X278-F1
#
_entry.id   AF-A0A8S3X278-F1
#
_cell.length_a   1.000
_cell.length_b   1.000
_cell.length_c   1.000
_cell.angle_alpha   90.00
_cell.angle_beta   90.00
_cell.angle_gamma   90.00
#
_symmetry.space_group_name_H-M   'P 1'
#
loop_
_entity.id
_entity.type
_entity.pdbx_description
1 polymer ?
#
loop_
_entity_poly.entity_id
_entity_poly.type
_entity_poly.pdbx_seq_one_letter_code
_entity_poly.pdbx_strand_id
1 'polypeptide(L)'
;MNMISVRETVKATKPPIIELAQEFGCQANEIERIVIQWRNIQHTDWENKCSTVEFWSEVHEYKDSADNNPFSELASLTISILSLPHSNAEIERVFSQMNIVKTKLRNRMSLHTLNSILHIRYGLKRSGKCCHSYNVPEHALKQIRGIKESLVMPMTIAFEDGPSTTSTSTRRS
;
A
#
# COMPACT_ATOMS: atom_id res chain seq x y z
N MET A 1 -14.59 4.72 12.13
CA MET A 1 -14.03 6.03 12.52
C MET A 1 -14.23 7.03 11.38
N ASN A 2 -15.29 7.82 11.44
CA ASN A 2 -15.60 8.87 10.44
C ASN A 2 -15.05 10.25 10.84
N MET A 3 -14.51 10.39 12.06
CA MET A 3 -14.16 11.66 12.70
C MET A 3 -13.00 12.41 12.03
N ILE A 4 -12.03 11.68 11.48
CA ILE A 4 -10.87 12.25 10.78
C ILE A 4 -11.10 12.44 9.28
N SER A 5 -12.32 12.20 8.78
CA SER A 5 -12.62 12.47 7.38
C SER A 5 -12.64 13.97 7.11
N VAL A 6 -12.27 14.39 5.88
CA VAL A 6 -12.21 15.81 5.50
C VAL A 6 -13.52 16.55 5.77
N ARG A 7 -14.64 15.83 5.63
CA ARG A 7 -15.98 16.39 5.83
C ARG A 7 -16.27 16.68 7.30
N GLU A 8 -15.71 15.90 8.22
CA GLU A 8 -15.89 16.11 9.65
C GLU A 8 -14.85 17.07 10.23
N THR A 9 -13.64 17.13 9.65
CA THR A 9 -12.55 18.01 10.12
C THR A 9 -12.81 19.50 9.85
N VAL A 10 -13.46 19.80 8.71
CA VAL A 10 -13.79 21.16 8.27
C VAL A 10 -15.06 21.71 8.95
N LYS A 11 -15.84 20.88 9.65
CA LYS A 11 -17.02 21.35 10.40
C LYS A 11 -16.64 22.16 11.64
N ALA A 12 -17.43 23.21 11.90
CA ALA A 12 -17.32 24.02 13.11
C ALA A 12 -17.64 23.24 14.40
N THR A 13 -18.60 22.30 14.31
CA THR A 13 -18.98 21.42 15.42
C THR A 13 -18.42 20.03 15.14
N LYS A 14 -17.30 19.70 15.78
CA LYS A 14 -16.59 18.42 15.61
C LYS A 14 -16.38 17.71 16.95
N PRO A 15 -16.50 16.37 16.97
CA PRO A 15 -16.26 15.59 18.17
C PRO A 15 -14.83 15.79 18.69
N PRO A 16 -14.61 15.72 20.02
CA PRO A 16 -13.31 15.95 20.61
C PRO A 16 -12.33 14.86 20.19
N ILE A 17 -11.13 15.27 19.73
CA ILE A 17 -10.05 14.33 19.38
C ILE A 17 -9.34 13.75 20.61
N ILE A 18 -9.70 14.21 21.81
CA ILE A 18 -9.06 13.85 23.08
C ILE A 18 -9.13 12.34 23.31
N GLU A 19 -10.30 11.74 23.16
CA GLU A 19 -10.50 10.29 23.36
C GLU A 19 -9.62 9.48 22.41
N LEU A 20 -9.57 9.87 21.14
CA LEU A 20 -8.69 9.23 20.15
C LEU A 20 -7.21 9.41 20.48
N ALA A 21 -6.78 10.60 20.89
CA ALA A 21 -5.38 10.83 21.24
C ALA A 21 -4.97 10.04 22.50
N GLN A 22 -5.89 9.87 23.46
CA GLN A 22 -5.68 9.02 24.64
C GLN A 22 -5.60 7.54 24.28
N GLU A 23 -6.49 7.04 23.42
CA GLU A 23 -6.45 5.66 22.92
C GLU A 23 -5.15 5.33 22.19
N PHE A 24 -4.56 6.31 21.49
CA PHE A 24 -3.30 6.18 20.78
C PHE A 24 -2.05 6.44 21.66
N GLY A 25 -2.24 6.66 22.97
CA GLY A 25 -1.16 6.75 23.95
C GLY A 25 -0.41 8.08 23.97
N CYS A 26 -0.99 9.17 23.45
CA CYS A 26 -0.38 10.50 23.51
C CYS A 26 -0.29 11.03 24.96
N GLN A 27 0.77 11.79 25.27
CA GLN A 27 0.91 12.42 26.58
C GLN A 27 -0.05 13.62 26.73
N ALA A 28 -0.37 14.00 27.97
CA ALA A 28 -1.30 15.10 28.25
C ALA A 28 -0.92 16.43 27.55
N ASN A 29 0.38 16.77 27.53
CA ASN A 29 0.88 17.98 26.85
C ASN A 29 0.69 17.89 25.32
N GLU A 30 0.94 16.72 24.73
CA GLU A 30 0.72 16.50 23.29
C GLU A 30 -0.76 16.59 22.94
N ILE A 31 -1.64 16.04 23.79
CA ILE A 31 -3.09 16.11 23.62
C ILE A 31 -3.57 17.57 23.61
N GLU A 32 -3.08 18.41 24.53
CA GLU A 32 -3.43 19.83 24.55
C GLU A 32 -3.05 20.55 23.25
N ARG A 33 -1.83 20.30 22.76
CA ARG A 33 -1.35 20.85 21.48
C ARG A 33 -2.20 20.36 20.30
N ILE A 34 -2.51 19.07 20.25
CA ILE A 34 -3.36 18.45 19.22
C ILE A 34 -4.78 19.05 19.26
N VAL A 35 -5.36 19.30 20.43
CA VAL A 35 -6.69 19.91 20.56
C VAL A 35 -6.69 21.34 20.02
N ILE A 36 -5.65 22.13 20.30
CA ILE A 36 -5.50 23.48 19.76
C ILE A 36 -5.39 23.42 18.23
N GLN A 37 -4.54 22.54 17.70
CA GLN A 37 -4.38 22.32 16.27
C GLN A 37 -5.68 21.88 15.60
N TRP A 38 -6.41 20.96 16.23
CA TRP A 38 -7.68 20.44 15.76
C TRP A 38 -8.74 21.52 15.63
N ARG A 39 -8.74 22.52 16.52
CA ARG A 39 -9.63 23.68 16.38
C ARG A 39 -9.17 24.62 15.26
N ASN A 40 -7.88 24.88 15.16
CA ASN A 40 -7.32 25.84 14.22
C ASN A 40 -7.37 25.38 12.76
N ILE A 41 -7.37 24.06 12.49
CA ILE A 41 -7.38 23.51 11.13
C ILE A 41 -8.56 23.98 10.26
N GLN A 42 -9.66 24.43 10.88
CA GLN A 42 -10.84 24.93 10.16
C GLN A 42 -10.66 26.34 9.61
N HIS A 43 -9.69 27.10 10.13
CA HIS A 43 -9.43 28.49 9.74
C HIS A 43 -8.50 28.58 8.53
N THR A 44 -8.01 27.45 8.03
CA THR A 44 -7.14 27.37 6.87
C THR A 44 -7.94 26.80 5.70
N ASP A 45 -7.84 27.44 4.53
CA ASP A 45 -8.43 26.95 3.30
C ASP A 45 -7.53 25.88 2.69
N TRP A 46 -8.06 24.65 2.61
CA TRP A 46 -7.36 23.49 2.05
C TRP A 46 -7.79 23.23 0.61
N GLU A 47 -6.86 22.85 -0.25
CA GLU A 47 -7.14 22.55 -1.66
C GLU A 47 -7.79 21.17 -1.81
N ASN A 48 -7.29 20.16 -1.08
CA ASN A 48 -7.72 18.77 -1.22
C ASN A 48 -8.92 18.44 -0.34
N LYS A 49 -10.13 18.80 -0.79
CA LYS A 49 -11.39 18.51 -0.03
C LYS A 49 -12.04 17.16 -0.35
N CYS A 50 -11.57 16.48 -1.40
CA CYS A 50 -12.23 15.29 -1.94
C CYS A 50 -11.70 13.96 -1.36
N SER A 51 -10.43 13.92 -0.95
CA SER A 51 -9.77 12.70 -0.46
C SER A 51 -9.20 12.93 0.93
N THR A 52 -9.59 12.09 1.89
CA THR A 52 -9.06 12.14 3.26
C THR A 52 -7.56 11.95 3.29
N VAL A 53 -7.01 11.06 2.47
CA VAL A 53 -5.57 10.82 2.45
C VAL A 53 -4.81 12.02 1.92
N GLU A 54 -5.25 12.59 0.79
CA GLU A 54 -4.59 13.75 0.17
C GLU A 54 -4.71 15.00 1.05
N PHE A 55 -5.86 15.20 1.70
CA PHE A 55 -6.06 16.26 2.68
C PHE A 55 -5.03 16.18 3.81
N TRP A 56 -4.87 15.01 4.44
CA TRP A 56 -3.95 14.87 5.56
C TRP A 56 -2.48 14.91 5.13
N SER A 57 -2.17 14.52 3.89
CA SER A 57 -0.86 14.78 3.28
C SER A 57 -0.60 16.28 3.12
N GLU A 58 -1.57 17.06 2.63
CA GLU A 58 -1.47 18.51 2.52
C GLU A 58 -1.28 19.16 3.89
N VAL A 59 -2.05 18.77 4.91
CA VAL A 59 -1.92 19.28 6.29
C VAL A 59 -0.54 18.94 6.89
N HIS A 60 0.01 17.77 6.55
CA HIS A 60 1.35 17.37 6.99
C HIS A 60 2.47 18.16 6.30
N GLU A 61 2.29 18.53 5.04
CA GLU A 61 3.26 19.32 4.27
C GLU A 61 3.07 20.83 4.42
N TYR A 62 1.97 21.27 5.02
CA TYR A 62 1.65 22.67 5.25
C TYR A 62 2.73 23.38 6.07
N LYS A 63 3.16 24.54 5.58
CA LYS A 63 4.12 25.40 6.27
C LYS A 63 3.57 26.82 6.41
N ASP A 64 3.78 27.39 7.57
CA ASP A 64 3.45 28.79 7.84
C ASP A 64 4.52 29.75 7.28
N SER A 65 4.29 31.05 7.46
CA SER A 65 5.23 32.10 7.06
C SER A 65 6.60 32.03 7.75
N ALA A 66 6.74 31.22 8.79
CA ALA A 66 7.99 30.96 9.51
C ALA A 66 8.62 29.61 9.13
N ASP A 67 8.15 28.97 8.04
CA ASP A 67 8.57 27.66 7.55
C ASP A 67 8.32 26.50 8.54
N ASN A 68 7.46 26.69 9.54
CA ASN A 68 7.08 25.66 10.51
C ASN A 68 5.70 25.08 10.17
N ASN A 69 5.47 23.80 10.50
CA ASN A 69 4.14 23.22 10.39
C ASN A 69 3.38 23.36 11.72
N PRO A 70 2.38 24.26 11.83
CA PRO A 70 1.59 24.44 13.04
C PRO A 70 0.71 23.22 13.38
N PHE A 71 0.49 22.29 12.45
CA PHE A 71 -0.36 21.11 12.58
C PHE A 71 0.42 19.78 12.64
N SER A 72 1.73 19.82 12.87
CA SER A 72 2.60 18.64 12.73
C SER A 72 2.19 17.45 13.61
N GLU A 73 1.82 17.69 14.87
CA GLU A 73 1.42 16.65 15.83
C GLU A 73 0.08 16.05 15.44
N LEU A 74 -0.89 16.89 15.08
CA LEU A 74 -2.21 16.44 14.63
C LEU A 74 -2.11 15.64 13.34
N ALA A 75 -1.30 16.10 12.38
CA ALA A 75 -1.11 15.42 11.10
C ALA A 75 -0.44 14.06 11.30
N SER A 76 0.60 13.98 12.14
CA SER A 76 1.30 12.74 12.48
C SER A 76 0.37 11.71 13.15
N LEU A 77 -0.42 12.15 14.14
CA LEU A 77 -1.42 11.29 14.78
C LEU A 77 -2.43 10.78 13.74
N THR A 78 -2.95 11.67 12.90
CA THR A 78 -4.00 11.31 11.95
C THR A 78 -3.50 10.39 10.84
N ILE A 79 -2.30 10.62 10.32
CA ILE A 79 -1.65 9.71 9.36
C ILE A 79 -1.44 8.32 10.00
N SER A 80 -1.03 8.29 11.28
CA SER A 80 -0.88 7.03 12.01
C SER A 80 -2.21 6.30 12.13
N ILE A 81 -3.31 7.00 12.44
CA ILE A 81 -4.66 6.44 12.46
C ILE A 81 -5.05 5.91 11.06
N LEU A 82 -4.79 6.69 10.00
CA LEU A 82 -5.10 6.33 8.61
C LEU A 82 -4.29 5.15 8.09
N SER A 83 -3.13 4.89 8.68
CA SER A 83 -2.30 3.73 8.35
C SER A 83 -2.86 2.41 8.89
N LEU A 84 -3.80 2.47 9.84
CA LEU A 84 -4.44 1.29 10.39
C LEU A 84 -5.52 0.76 9.43
N PRO A 85 -5.64 -0.56 9.29
CA PRO A 85 -6.71 -1.15 8.49
C PRO A 85 -8.07 -0.82 9.11
N HIS A 86 -8.78 0.13 8.51
CA HIS A 86 -10.06 0.62 9.03
C HIS A 86 -11.23 -0.35 8.88
N SER A 87 -11.07 -1.44 8.12
CA SER A 87 -12.17 -2.37 7.85
C SER A 87 -11.70 -3.81 7.81
N ASN A 88 -12.60 -4.71 8.23
CA ASN A 88 -12.41 -6.15 8.08
C ASN A 88 -12.28 -6.56 6.61
N ALA A 89 -12.81 -5.79 5.66
CA ALA A 89 -12.71 -6.06 4.23
C ALA A 89 -11.25 -6.12 3.75
N GLU A 90 -10.35 -5.29 4.30
CA GLU A 90 -8.92 -5.35 3.96
C GLU A 90 -8.28 -6.64 4.49
N ILE A 91 -8.68 -7.09 5.67
CA ILE A 91 -8.24 -8.35 6.26
C ILE A 91 -8.77 -9.54 5.43
N GLU A 92 -10.05 -9.52 5.06
CA GLU A 92 -10.68 -10.52 4.19
C GLU A 92 -10.01 -10.58 2.81
N ARG A 93 -9.58 -9.44 2.28
CA ARG A 93 -8.82 -9.38 1.03
C ARG A 93 -7.48 -10.10 1.15
N VAL A 94 -6.77 -9.93 2.27
CA VAL A 94 -5.53 -10.68 2.56
C VAL A 94 -5.80 -12.17 2.68
N PHE A 95 -6.86 -12.57 3.38
CA PHE A 95 -7.25 -13.98 3.49
C PHE A 95 -7.66 -14.60 2.15
N SER A 96 -8.33 -13.84 1.29
CA SER A 96 -8.65 -14.25 -0.08
C SER A 96 -7.37 -14.51 -0.89
N GLN A 97 -6.38 -13.60 -0.81
CA GLN A 97 -5.07 -13.85 -1.44
C GLN A 97 -4.35 -15.06 -0.84
N MET A 98 -4.45 -15.27 0.48
CA MET A 98 -3.91 -16.46 1.13
C MET A 98 -4.55 -17.74 0.58
N ASN A 99 -5.87 -17.75 0.38
CA ASN A 99 -6.60 -18.88 -0.20
C ASN A 99 -6.22 -19.12 -1.67
N ILE A 100 -5.93 -18.08 -2.46
CA ILE A 100 -5.40 -18.24 -3.83
C ILE A 100 -4.03 -18.90 -3.82
N VAL A 101 -3.15 -18.54 -2.86
CA VAL A 101 -1.83 -19.17 -2.71
C VAL A 101 -1.96 -20.62 -2.24
N LYS A 102 -2.88 -20.90 -1.31
CA LYS A 102 -3.27 -22.25 -0.86
C LYS A 102 -4.28 -22.87 -1.83
N THR A 103 -3.83 -23.16 -3.05
CA THR A 103 -4.67 -23.93 -4.01
C THR A 103 -5.03 -25.30 -3.43
N LYS A 104 -6.15 -25.90 -3.90
CA LYS A 104 -6.61 -27.22 -3.42
C LYS A 104 -5.56 -28.33 -3.58
N LEU A 105 -4.68 -28.22 -4.59
CA LEU A 105 -3.59 -29.16 -4.84
C LEU A 105 -2.34 -28.89 -3.96
N ARG A 106 -2.21 -27.69 -3.40
CA ARG A 106 -1.05 -27.24 -2.60
C ARG A 106 -1.46 -26.75 -1.20
N ASN A 107 -2.41 -27.45 -0.56
CA ASN A 107 -2.95 -27.08 0.75
C ASN A 107 -1.99 -27.38 1.93
N ARG A 108 -0.96 -28.21 1.71
CA ARG A 108 0.08 -28.52 2.70
C ARG A 108 1.35 -27.73 2.40
N MET A 109 1.34 -26.45 2.74
CA MET A 109 2.50 -25.57 2.67
C MET A 109 2.85 -25.07 4.08
N SER A 110 4.14 -24.99 4.41
CA SER A 110 4.57 -24.40 5.68
C SER A 110 4.20 -22.91 5.76
N LEU A 111 3.96 -22.42 6.97
CA LEU A 111 3.64 -21.00 7.20
C LEU A 111 4.74 -20.07 6.69
N HIS A 112 6.00 -20.47 6.83
CA HIS A 112 7.15 -19.70 6.32
C HIS A 112 7.04 -19.49 4.81
N THR A 113 6.86 -20.56 4.03
CA THR A 113 6.75 -20.48 2.57
C THR A 113 5.52 -19.70 2.13
N LEU A 114 4.39 -19.86 2.83
CA LEU A 114 3.18 -19.08 2.57
C LEU A 114 3.44 -17.58 2.76
N ASN A 115 4.04 -17.19 3.89
CA ASN A 115 4.39 -15.81 4.17
C ASN A 115 5.36 -15.26 3.14
N SER A 116 6.41 -16.00 2.76
CA SER A 116 7.36 -15.57 1.73
C SER A 116 6.66 -15.30 0.40
N ILE A 117 5.74 -16.17 -0.04
CA ILE A 117 4.99 -15.97 -1.28
C ILE A 117 4.09 -14.74 -1.20
N LEU A 118 3.38 -14.57 -0.08
CA LEU A 118 2.55 -13.38 0.13
C LEU A 118 3.39 -12.10 0.10
N HIS A 119 4.52 -12.07 0.82
CA HIS A 119 5.44 -10.93 0.81
C HIS A 119 5.94 -10.59 -0.59
N ILE A 120 6.34 -11.59 -1.38
CA ILE A 120 6.78 -11.36 -2.77
C ILE A 120 5.62 -10.80 -3.61
N ARG A 121 4.42 -11.38 -3.53
CA ARG A 121 3.26 -10.90 -4.31
C ARG A 121 2.89 -9.46 -3.96
N TYR A 122 2.81 -9.12 -2.67
CA TYR A 122 2.48 -7.77 -2.22
C TYR A 122 3.62 -6.78 -2.51
N GLY A 123 4.88 -7.18 -2.37
CA GLY A 123 6.04 -6.35 -2.69
C GLY A 123 6.13 -6.02 -4.18
N LEU A 124 5.90 -7.02 -5.05
CA LEU A 124 5.83 -6.82 -6.50
C LEU A 124 4.65 -5.90 -6.89
N LYS A 125 3.47 -6.14 -6.30
CA LYS A 125 2.29 -5.31 -6.51
C LYS A 125 2.53 -3.85 -6.10
N ARG A 126 3.17 -3.62 -4.95
CA ARG A 126 3.55 -2.27 -4.49
C ARG A 126 4.52 -1.57 -5.45
N SER A 127 5.41 -2.34 -6.06
CA SER A 127 6.38 -1.81 -7.04
C SER A 127 5.81 -1.66 -8.45
N GLY A 128 4.53 -1.96 -8.67
CA GLY A 128 3.91 -1.98 -10.00
C GLY A 128 4.49 -3.03 -10.96
N LYS A 129 5.21 -4.04 -10.44
CA LYS A 129 5.88 -5.07 -11.24
C LYS A 129 5.16 -6.41 -11.10
N CYS A 130 5.35 -7.27 -12.10
CA CYS A 130 4.87 -8.65 -12.07
C CYS A 130 6.07 -9.60 -12.07
N CYS A 131 5.85 -10.88 -11.76
CA CYS A 131 6.93 -11.88 -11.74
C CYS A 131 7.67 -12.00 -13.08
N HIS A 132 7.02 -11.65 -14.19
CA HIS A 132 7.63 -11.62 -15.53
C HIS A 132 8.48 -10.38 -15.80
N SER A 133 8.20 -9.25 -15.13
CA SER A 133 8.88 -7.97 -15.36
C SER A 133 9.87 -7.59 -14.25
N TYR A 134 9.94 -8.40 -13.20
CA TYR A 134 10.85 -8.18 -12.08
C TYR A 134 12.21 -8.82 -12.34
N ASN A 135 13.25 -7.99 -12.43
CA ASN A 135 14.62 -8.47 -12.52
C ASN A 135 15.15 -8.76 -11.11
N VAL A 136 15.49 -10.02 -10.86
CA VAL A 136 15.99 -10.47 -9.55
C VAL A 136 17.42 -9.97 -9.37
N PRO A 137 17.76 -9.32 -8.23
CA PRO A 137 19.08 -8.76 -8.04
C PRO A 137 20.16 -9.86 -8.02
N GLU A 138 21.32 -9.54 -8.59
CA GLU A 138 22.37 -10.53 -8.89
C GLU A 138 22.92 -11.24 -7.65
N HIS A 139 22.96 -10.55 -6.50
CA HIS A 139 23.37 -11.16 -5.23
C HIS A 139 22.42 -12.29 -4.80
N ALA A 140 21.12 -12.13 -5.01
CA ALA A 140 20.12 -13.15 -4.69
C ALA A 140 20.24 -14.32 -5.68
N LEU A 141 20.52 -14.05 -6.95
CA LEU A 141 20.81 -15.10 -7.94
C LEU A 141 22.05 -15.90 -7.57
N LYS A 142 23.11 -15.26 -7.06
CA LYS A 142 24.32 -15.95 -6.58
C LYS A 142 24.04 -16.84 -5.37
N GLN A 143 23.17 -16.42 -4.45
CA GLN A 143 22.74 -17.25 -3.32
C GLN A 143 21.91 -18.47 -3.74
N ILE A 144 21.05 -18.31 -4.75
CA ILE A 144 20.27 -19.43 -5.32
C ILE A 144 21.21 -20.40 -6.08
N ARG A 145 22.16 -19.86 -6.85
CA ARG A 145 23.16 -20.64 -7.61
C ARG A 145 24.23 -21.27 -6.72
N GLY A 146 24.41 -20.81 -5.48
CA GLY A 146 25.31 -21.41 -4.50
C GLY A 146 24.86 -22.79 -4.00
N ILE A 147 23.64 -23.24 -4.33
CA ILE A 147 23.18 -24.61 -4.14
C ILE A 147 23.32 -25.34 -5.48
N LYS A 148 24.53 -25.89 -5.67
CA LYS A 148 25.03 -26.61 -6.85
C LYS A 148 25.36 -25.76 -8.08
N GLU A 149 26.66 -25.58 -8.24
CA GLU A 149 27.35 -25.43 -9.52
C GLU A 149 27.17 -26.70 -10.38
N SER A 150 25.96 -26.91 -10.89
CA SER A 150 25.72 -27.70 -12.09
C SER A 150 24.37 -27.28 -12.68
N LEU A 151 24.34 -27.07 -14.00
CA LEU A 151 23.24 -26.52 -14.82
C LEU A 151 23.30 -25.01 -15.04
N VAL A 152 24.31 -24.61 -15.82
CA VAL A 152 24.16 -23.51 -16.77
C VAL A 152 22.99 -23.88 -17.70
N MET A 153 21.86 -23.18 -17.59
CA MET A 153 20.94 -23.03 -18.71
C MET A 153 20.84 -21.54 -19.03
N PRO A 154 21.22 -21.11 -20.24
CA PRO A 154 20.91 -19.76 -20.69
C PRO A 154 19.39 -19.65 -20.83
N MET A 155 18.78 -18.73 -20.08
CA MET A 155 17.38 -18.36 -20.31
C MET A 155 17.34 -17.45 -21.53
N THR A 156 17.56 -18.05 -22.71
CA THR A 156 17.16 -17.45 -23.97
C THR A 156 15.69 -17.80 -24.14
N ILE A 157 14.80 -16.86 -23.84
CA ILE A 157 13.41 -16.96 -24.27
C ILE A 157 13.42 -16.74 -25.78
N ALA A 158 13.56 -17.82 -26.54
CA ALA A 158 13.25 -17.81 -27.96
C ALA A 158 11.73 -17.66 -28.08
N PHE A 159 11.29 -16.50 -28.56
CA PHE A 159 9.98 -16.35 -29.18
C PHE A 159 10.06 -17.11 -30.50
N GLU A 160 9.43 -18.28 -30.59
CA GLU A 160 9.06 -18.83 -31.90
C GLU A 160 7.79 -18.11 -32.36
N ASP A 161 7.94 -17.30 -33.39
CA ASP A 161 6.82 -16.84 -34.21
C ASP A 161 6.19 -18.05 -34.89
N GLY A 162 4.92 -18.31 -34.58
CA GLY A 162 4.14 -19.38 -35.21
C GLY A 162 3.91 -19.13 -36.70
N PRO A 163 3.76 -20.18 -37.52
CA PRO A 163 3.72 -20.06 -38.97
C PRO A 163 2.39 -19.47 -39.46
N SER A 164 2.51 -18.48 -40.34
CA SER A 164 1.44 -17.98 -41.19
C SER A 164 1.04 -19.07 -42.19
N THR A 165 -0.12 -19.69 -41.98
CA THR A 165 -0.71 -20.63 -42.94
C THR A 165 -1.37 -19.86 -44.08
N THR A 166 -0.69 -19.82 -45.22
CA THR A 166 -1.26 -19.47 -46.51
C THR A 166 -2.10 -20.65 -47.01
N SER A 167 -3.43 -20.51 -47.09
CA SER A 167 -4.31 -21.49 -47.75
C SER A 167 -4.66 -21.01 -49.15
N THR A 168 -3.97 -21.57 -50.13
CA THR A 168 -4.33 -21.52 -51.56
C THR A 168 -5.52 -22.46 -51.78
N SER A 169 -6.70 -21.92 -52.11
CA SER A 169 -7.84 -22.68 -52.60
C SER A 169 -7.98 -22.49 -54.11
N THR A 170 -7.56 -23.51 -54.86
CA THR A 170 -7.82 -23.68 -56.29
C THR A 170 -9.24 -24.24 -56.46
N ARG A 171 -10.14 -23.49 -57.08
CA ARG A 171 -11.44 -24.01 -57.57
C ARG A 171 -11.55 -23.72 -59.07
N ARG A 172 -11.41 -24.78 -59.88
CA ARG A 172 -11.82 -24.83 -61.30
C ARG A 172 -12.73 -26.04 -61.47
N SER A 173 -13.99 -25.77 -61.81
CA SER A 173 -14.87 -26.50 -62.73
C SER A 173 -16.09 -25.63 -62.93
#